data_AF-A0A973SPY6-F1
#
_entry.id   AF-A0A973SPY6-F1
#
_cell.length_a   1.000
_cell.length_b   1.000
_cell.length_c   1.000
_cell.angle_alpha   90.00
_cell.angle_beta   90.00
_cell.angle_gamma   90.00
#
_symmetry.space_group_name_H-M   'P 1'
#
loop_
_entity.id
_entity.type
_entity.pdbx_description
1 polymer ?
#
loop_
_entity_poly.entity_id
_entity_poly.type
_entity_poly.pdbx_seq_one_letter_code
_entity_poly.pdbx_strand_id
1 'polypeptide(L)'
;LHAVTGDAEALTAAEQVARGICAAQGPDGEWWWHYDARTGSVVEGYPVYSVHQLSMGPMALLDLADAGGTAYVAEIAKGLDWMMERPSFVLDDLALTWRKEARADPRKLVRGLRAMATGVHKGMRLGVLDRVYPPVAVDRECRPYELGWLLYAWLATCGQGS
;
A
#
# COMPACT_ATOMS: atom_id res chain seq x y z
N LEU A 1 -10.90 10.45 -15.18
CA LEU A 1 -11.13 11.78 -15.79
C LEU A 1 -10.52 11.82 -17.18
N HIS A 2 -9.19 11.76 -17.31
CA HIS A 2 -8.49 11.72 -18.62
C HIS A 2 -9.10 10.74 -19.63
N ALA A 3 -9.23 9.45 -19.28
CA ALA A 3 -9.76 8.43 -20.19
C ALA A 3 -11.20 8.68 -20.69
N VAL A 4 -11.99 9.48 -19.97
CA VAL A 4 -13.40 9.77 -20.29
C VAL A 4 -13.55 11.12 -20.99
N THR A 5 -12.73 12.11 -20.65
CA THR A 5 -12.88 13.51 -21.10
C THR A 5 -11.74 14.01 -21.98
N GLY A 6 -10.65 13.25 -22.13
CA GLY A 6 -9.44 13.68 -22.84
C GLY A 6 -8.59 14.70 -22.07
N ASP A 7 -8.86 14.92 -20.78
CA ASP A 7 -8.18 15.94 -19.96
C ASP A 7 -6.72 15.56 -19.68
N ALA A 8 -5.78 16.20 -20.36
CA ALA A 8 -4.35 15.96 -20.22
C ALA A 8 -3.76 16.45 -18.89
N GLU A 9 -4.37 17.46 -18.26
CA GLU A 9 -3.95 17.92 -16.94
C GLU A 9 -4.27 16.86 -15.88
N ALA A 10 -5.42 16.20 -16.01
CA ALA A 10 -5.79 15.09 -15.13
C ALA A 10 -4.79 13.92 -15.22
N LEU A 11 -4.32 13.57 -16.42
CA LEU A 11 -3.28 12.53 -16.58
C LEU A 11 -1.95 12.98 -15.96
N THR A 12 -1.56 14.23 -16.19
CA THR A 12 -0.33 14.80 -15.61
C THR A 12 -0.37 14.78 -14.08
N ALA A 13 -1.50 15.13 -13.47
CA ALA A 13 -1.69 15.07 -12.04
C ALA A 13 -1.63 13.62 -11.50
N ALA A 14 -2.26 12.68 -12.19
CA ALA A 14 -2.21 11.27 -11.83
C ALA A 14 -0.77 10.72 -11.87
N GLU A 15 -0.01 11.06 -12.91
CA GLU A 15 1.40 10.69 -13.07
C GLU A 15 2.27 11.26 -11.93
N GLN A 16 2.02 12.50 -11.50
CA GLN A 16 2.73 13.11 -10.38
C GLN A 16 2.43 12.40 -9.05
N VAL A 17 1.17 12.02 -8.82
CA VAL A 17 0.78 11.25 -7.64
C VAL A 17 1.41 9.87 -7.65
N ALA A 18 1.35 9.16 -8.78
CA ALA A 18 1.94 7.83 -8.94
C ALA A 18 3.45 7.84 -8.66
N ARG A 19 4.18 8.80 -9.23
CA ARG A 19 5.61 8.99 -8.95
C ARG A 19 5.87 9.23 -7.46
N GLY A 20 5.04 10.04 -6.81
CA GLY A 20 5.16 10.35 -5.38
C GLY A 20 4.96 9.11 -4.50
N ILE A 21 3.92 8.32 -4.75
CA ILE A 21 3.67 7.09 -3.98
C ILE A 21 4.74 6.03 -4.24
N CYS A 22 5.20 5.88 -5.48
CA CYS A 22 6.27 4.94 -5.84
C CYS A 22 7.60 5.32 -5.19
N ALA A 23 7.94 6.61 -5.17
CA ALA A 23 9.12 7.11 -4.46
C ALA A 23 9.01 6.93 -2.93
N ALA A 24 7.79 6.87 -2.39
CA ALA A 24 7.54 6.64 -0.98
C ALA A 24 7.42 5.14 -0.63
N GLN A 25 7.41 4.23 -1.61
CA GLN A 25 7.33 2.79 -1.38
C GLN A 25 8.44 2.33 -0.43
N GLY A 26 8.10 1.44 0.49
CA GLY A 26 9.07 0.92 1.43
C GLY A 26 10.23 0.16 0.78
N PRO A 27 11.35 0.00 1.51
CA PRO A 27 12.55 -0.63 1.00
C PRO A 27 12.30 -2.07 0.56
N ASP A 28 11.33 -2.76 1.15
CA ASP A 28 11.00 -4.14 0.83
C ASP A 28 9.77 -4.24 -0.10
N GLY A 29 9.11 -3.12 -0.43
CA GLY A 29 7.96 -3.07 -1.36
C GLY A 29 6.67 -2.52 -0.76
N GLU A 30 6.71 -2.07 0.49
CA GLU A 30 5.50 -1.75 1.25
C GLU A 30 4.77 -0.51 0.72
N TRP A 31 3.49 -0.69 0.41
CA TRP A 31 2.52 0.42 0.30
C TRP A 31 1.95 0.82 1.66
N TRP A 32 2.21 2.07 2.05
CA TRP A 32 1.80 2.61 3.34
C TRP A 32 0.35 3.07 3.35
N TRP A 33 -0.28 3.04 4.54
CA TRP A 33 -1.68 3.44 4.73
C TRP A 33 -1.87 4.96 4.91
N HIS A 34 -0.93 5.65 5.56
CA HIS A 34 -1.07 7.06 5.92
C HIS A 34 0.02 7.95 5.33
N TYR A 35 -0.41 8.96 4.58
CA TYR A 35 0.44 10.03 4.02
C TYR A 35 0.02 11.40 4.56
N ASP A 36 0.98 12.30 4.77
CA ASP A 36 0.70 13.68 5.17
C ASP A 36 0.35 14.47 3.91
N ALA A 37 -0.93 14.80 3.75
CA ALA A 37 -1.46 15.49 2.56
C ALA A 37 -0.75 16.81 2.22
N ARG A 38 -0.04 17.43 3.17
CA ARG A 38 0.71 18.68 2.92
C ARG A 38 2.09 18.43 2.30
N THR A 39 2.63 17.22 2.46
CA THR A 39 4.03 16.91 2.12
C THR A 39 4.20 15.65 1.26
N GLY A 40 3.15 14.84 1.11
CA GLY A 40 3.23 13.52 0.46
C GLY A 40 4.06 12.48 1.22
N SER A 41 4.62 12.84 2.38
CA SER A 41 5.47 11.94 3.16
C SER A 41 4.66 10.92 3.94
N VAL A 42 5.24 9.73 4.12
CA VAL A 42 4.67 8.67 4.96
C VAL A 42 4.60 9.12 6.42
N VAL A 43 3.40 9.04 7.01
CA VAL A 43 3.17 9.40 8.43
C VAL A 43 3.53 8.22 9.33
N GLU A 44 3.16 7.02 8.90
CA GLU A 44 3.33 5.80 9.68
C GLU A 44 3.45 4.59 8.76
N GLY A 45 4.56 3.84 8.89
CA GLY A 45 4.80 2.66 8.06
C GLY A 45 4.05 1.39 8.51
N TYR A 46 3.58 1.31 9.76
CA TYR A 46 2.85 0.13 10.25
C TYR A 46 1.54 0.50 10.95
N PRO A 47 0.47 -0.28 10.77
CA PRO A 47 0.43 -1.57 10.06
C PRO A 47 0.48 -1.46 8.54
N VAL A 48 1.14 -2.41 7.89
CA VAL A 48 1.08 -2.62 6.44
C VAL A 48 -0.09 -3.55 6.16
N TYR A 49 -1.02 -3.10 5.32
CA TYR A 49 -2.20 -3.89 4.97
C TYR A 49 -1.98 -4.61 3.66
N SER A 50 -2.38 -5.88 3.63
CA SER A 50 -2.29 -6.71 2.43
C SER A 50 -3.08 -6.10 1.27
N VAL A 51 -4.28 -5.56 1.52
CA VAL A 51 -5.12 -4.92 0.50
C VAL A 51 -4.40 -3.83 -0.30
N HIS A 52 -3.43 -3.12 0.29
CA HIS A 52 -2.64 -2.13 -0.46
C HIS A 52 -1.60 -2.79 -1.37
N GLN A 53 -1.03 -3.91 -0.94
CA GLN A 53 -0.05 -4.69 -1.70
C GLN A 53 -0.68 -5.41 -2.88
N LEU A 54 -1.76 -6.14 -2.61
CA LEU A 54 -2.38 -7.04 -3.59
C LEU A 54 -3.47 -6.41 -4.43
N SER A 55 -3.96 -5.20 -4.09
CA SER A 55 -5.05 -4.58 -4.84
C SER A 55 -4.97 -3.07 -5.01
N MET A 56 -5.06 -2.27 -3.94
CA MET A 56 -5.25 -0.82 -4.09
C MET A 56 -4.08 -0.10 -4.76
N GLY A 57 -2.84 -0.47 -4.39
CA GLY A 57 -1.63 0.03 -5.06
C GLY A 57 -1.60 -0.38 -6.54
N PRO A 58 -1.64 -1.70 -6.85
CA PRO A 58 -1.69 -2.19 -8.22
C PRO A 58 -2.82 -1.58 -9.06
N MET A 59 -4.06 -1.57 -8.57
CA MET A 59 -5.24 -1.00 -9.25
C MET A 59 -4.99 0.44 -9.70
N ALA A 60 -4.52 1.31 -8.81
CA ALA A 60 -4.30 2.72 -9.16
C ALA A 60 -3.21 2.90 -10.21
N LEU A 61 -2.15 2.09 -10.16
CA LEU A 61 -1.02 2.16 -11.10
C LEU A 61 -1.33 1.51 -12.45
N LEU A 62 -2.13 0.44 -12.46
CA LEU A 62 -2.64 -0.19 -13.68
C LEU A 62 -3.64 0.73 -14.40
N ASP A 63 -4.59 1.33 -13.67
CA ASP A 63 -5.53 2.31 -14.25
C ASP A 63 -4.81 3.53 -14.83
N LEU A 64 -3.70 3.97 -14.23
CA LEU A 64 -2.85 5.02 -14.79
C LEU A 64 -2.23 4.58 -16.12
N ALA A 65 -1.66 3.37 -16.19
CA ALA A 65 -1.07 2.84 -17.40
C ALA A 65 -2.10 2.70 -18.53
N ASP A 66 -3.29 2.18 -18.20
CA ASP A 66 -4.42 2.07 -19.14
C ASP A 66 -4.89 3.45 -19.65
N ALA A 67 -4.78 4.48 -18.81
CA ALA A 67 -5.05 5.86 -19.19
C ALA A 67 -3.90 6.53 -19.98
N GLY A 68 -2.84 5.79 -20.34
CA GLY A 68 -1.71 6.28 -21.13
C GLY A 68 -0.55 6.87 -20.31
N GLY A 69 -0.55 6.66 -18.99
CA GLY A 69 0.55 7.03 -18.10
C GLY A 69 1.65 5.97 -18.02
N THR A 70 2.58 6.16 -17.09
CA THR A 70 3.70 5.23 -16.88
C THR A 70 3.22 3.91 -16.28
N ALA A 71 3.73 2.80 -16.81
CA ALA A 71 3.52 1.46 -16.24
C ALA A 71 4.55 1.17 -15.13
N TYR A 72 4.17 1.38 -13.88
CA TYR A 72 5.00 1.14 -12.67
C TYR A 72 5.05 -0.36 -12.29
N VAL A 73 5.30 -1.23 -13.26
CA VAL A 73 5.25 -2.69 -13.10
C VAL A 73 6.29 -3.19 -12.08
N ALA A 74 7.46 -2.55 -12.02
CA ALA A 74 8.52 -2.94 -11.09
C ALA A 74 8.11 -2.68 -9.64
N GLU A 75 7.47 -1.54 -9.36
CA GLU A 75 6.98 -1.17 -8.03
C GLU A 75 5.80 -2.05 -7.62
N ILE A 76 4.90 -2.37 -8.55
CA ILE A 76 3.82 -3.35 -8.33
C ILE A 76 4.40 -4.70 -7.94
N ALA A 77 5.33 -5.23 -8.75
CA ALA A 77 5.96 -6.53 -8.50
C ALA A 77 6.65 -6.57 -7.15
N LYS A 78 7.39 -5.52 -6.78
CA LYS A 78 8.05 -5.41 -5.49
C LYS A 78 7.09 -5.51 -4.31
N GLY A 79 5.92 -4.87 -4.39
CA GLY A 79 4.89 -4.97 -3.34
C GLY A 79 4.24 -6.37 -3.26
N LEU A 80 4.13 -7.07 -4.39
CA LEU A 80 3.67 -8.46 -4.43
C LEU A 80 4.73 -9.43 -3.88
N ASP A 81 6.00 -9.21 -4.20
CA ASP A 81 7.11 -10.00 -3.66
C ASP A 81 7.15 -9.90 -2.13
N TRP A 82 6.99 -8.69 -1.58
CA TRP A 82 6.85 -8.47 -0.13
C TRP A 82 5.77 -9.35 0.52
N MET A 83 4.64 -9.53 -0.16
CA MET A 83 3.54 -10.39 0.31
C MET A 83 3.89 -11.88 0.23
N MET A 84 4.52 -12.32 -0.85
CA MET A 84 4.83 -13.73 -1.11
C MET A 84 5.99 -14.24 -0.24
N GLU A 85 6.99 -13.41 0.01
CA GLU A 85 8.18 -13.77 0.80
C GLU A 85 7.88 -13.90 2.30
N ARG A 86 6.69 -13.48 2.75
CA ARG A 86 6.26 -13.56 4.15
C ARG A 86 5.31 -14.75 4.36
N PRO A 87 5.68 -15.77 5.17
CA PRO A 87 4.95 -17.04 5.31
C PRO A 87 3.59 -16.95 6.01
N SER A 88 3.05 -15.73 6.18
CA SER A 88 1.84 -15.43 6.93
C SER A 88 0.83 -14.59 6.15
N PHE A 89 0.95 -14.51 4.81
CA PHE A 89 0.11 -13.61 4.00
C PHE A 89 -0.68 -14.29 2.87
N VAL A 90 -0.35 -15.55 2.55
CA VAL A 90 -1.13 -16.39 1.65
C VAL A 90 -1.43 -17.70 2.36
N LEU A 91 -2.70 -17.96 2.65
CA LEU A 91 -3.16 -19.29 3.04
C LEU A 91 -3.61 -20.00 1.77
N ASP A 92 -2.69 -20.68 1.09
CA ASP A 92 -2.98 -21.41 -0.16
C ASP A 92 -4.16 -22.39 0.02
N ASP A 93 -4.24 -23.05 1.18
CA ASP A 93 -5.31 -24.02 1.50
C ASP A 93 -6.70 -23.38 1.68
N LEU A 94 -6.78 -22.07 1.95
CA LEU A 94 -8.03 -21.35 2.22
C LEU A 94 -8.36 -20.28 1.17
N ALA A 95 -7.45 -20.01 0.23
CA ALA A 95 -7.54 -18.89 -0.72
C ALA A 95 -7.79 -17.53 -0.03
N LEU A 96 -7.22 -17.32 1.16
CA LEU A 96 -7.38 -16.11 1.95
C LEU A 96 -6.05 -15.37 2.09
N THR A 97 -6.12 -14.04 1.97
CA THR A 97 -5.04 -13.13 2.30
C THR A 97 -5.26 -12.54 3.70
N TRP A 98 -4.19 -12.24 4.41
CA TRP A 98 -4.26 -11.83 5.81
C TRP A 98 -4.29 -10.31 5.88
N ARG A 99 -5.15 -9.72 6.71
CA ARG A 99 -5.46 -8.28 6.67
C ARG A 99 -4.25 -7.35 6.82
N LYS A 100 -3.35 -7.61 7.77
CA LYS A 100 -2.20 -6.73 8.05
C LYS A 100 -1.09 -7.37 8.86
N GLU A 101 0.12 -6.87 8.66
CA GLU A 101 1.22 -6.98 9.62
C GLU A 101 1.25 -5.70 10.45
N ALA A 102 1.16 -5.86 11.76
CA ALA A 102 1.15 -4.78 12.74
C ALA A 102 2.32 -4.95 13.71
N ARG A 103 2.69 -3.85 14.36
CA ARG A 103 3.55 -3.93 15.54
C ARG A 103 2.87 -4.77 16.61
N ALA A 104 3.64 -5.60 17.31
CA ALA A 104 3.22 -6.19 18.57
C ALA A 104 3.13 -5.08 19.64
N ASP A 105 2.12 -4.21 19.52
CA ASP A 105 1.83 -3.20 20.53
C ASP A 105 0.87 -3.82 21.55
N PRO A 106 1.26 -3.95 22.83
CA PRO A 106 0.35 -4.33 23.90
C PRO A 106 -0.66 -3.19 24.09
N ARG A 107 -1.70 -3.21 23.25
CA ARG A 107 -2.96 -2.45 23.34
C ARG A 107 -2.82 -1.03 23.90
N LYS A 108 -2.75 -0.06 22.98
CA LYS A 108 -3.19 1.34 23.15
C LYS A 108 -2.24 2.32 23.85
N LEU A 109 -1.09 1.90 24.38
CA LEU A 109 -0.17 2.82 25.07
C LEU A 109 0.63 3.72 24.11
N VAL A 110 1.06 3.20 22.96
CA VAL A 110 1.90 3.95 22.00
C VAL A 110 1.11 5.01 21.24
N ARG A 111 -0.19 4.77 20.98
CA ARG A 111 -1.06 5.71 20.26
C ARG A 111 -1.27 7.02 21.03
N GLY A 112 -1.31 6.95 22.37
CA GLY A 112 -1.42 8.14 23.23
C GLY A 112 -0.13 8.96 23.30
N LEU A 113 1.03 8.29 23.33
CA LEU A 113 2.33 8.96 23.38
C LEU A 113 2.74 9.60 22.05
N ARG A 114 2.37 9.01 20.90
CA ARG A 114 2.66 9.57 19.57
C ARG A 114 1.88 10.85 19.26
N ALA A 115 0.63 10.95 19.72
CA ALA A 115 -0.18 12.16 19.52
C ALA A 115 0.43 13.42 20.16
N MET A 116 1.24 13.25 21.21
CA MET A 116 1.96 14.36 21.86
C MET A 116 3.31 14.69 21.21
N ALA A 117 3.87 13.77 20.42
CA ALA A 117 5.25 13.87 19.92
C ALA A 117 5.34 14.32 18.44
N THR A 118 4.23 14.42 17.72
CA THR A 118 4.14 14.71 16.27
C THR A 118 4.65 16.09 15.84
N GLY A 119 5.16 16.92 16.76
CA GLY A 119 5.66 18.26 16.43
C GLY A 119 7.06 18.32 15.79
N VAL A 120 7.99 17.39 16.08
CA VAL A 120 9.41 17.81 16.03
C VAL A 120 10.35 17.03 15.10
N HIS A 121 10.23 15.71 14.86
CA HIS A 121 11.23 15.00 14.01
C HIS A 121 10.63 13.85 13.20
N LYS A 122 10.54 14.01 11.86
CA LYS A 122 9.78 13.16 10.93
C LYS A 122 10.50 11.88 10.46
N GLY A 123 11.79 11.92 10.11
CA GLY A 123 12.47 10.78 9.46
C GLY A 123 13.13 9.78 10.42
N MET A 124 13.72 10.25 11.52
CA MET A 124 14.58 9.43 12.38
C MET A 124 13.82 8.45 13.28
N ARG A 125 12.49 8.61 13.42
CA ARG A 125 11.69 7.85 14.39
C ARG A 125 11.18 6.50 13.88
N LEU A 126 11.01 6.33 12.57
CA LEU A 126 10.48 5.08 12.00
C LEU A 126 11.45 3.92 12.26
N GLY A 127 12.71 4.04 11.83
CA GLY A 127 13.71 2.97 12.00
C GLY A 127 14.06 2.63 13.45
N VAL A 128 14.04 3.61 14.37
CA VAL A 128 14.27 3.34 15.80
C VAL A 128 13.11 2.56 16.41
N LEU A 129 11.86 2.86 16.00
CA LEU A 129 10.69 2.15 16.50
C LEU A 129 10.60 0.74 15.92
N ASP A 130 11.04 0.52 14.67
CA ASP A 130 11.10 -0.82 14.05
C ASP A 130 12.08 -1.74 14.77
N ARG A 131 13.20 -1.19 15.26
CA ARG A 131 14.19 -1.96 16.02
C ARG A 131 13.70 -2.33 17.43
N VAL A 132 12.89 -1.48 18.06
CA VAL A 132 12.41 -1.69 19.44
C VAL A 132 11.11 -2.52 19.47
N TYR A 133 10.24 -2.35 18.48
CA TYR A 133 8.98 -3.07 18.34
C TYR A 133 8.86 -3.63 16.91
N PRO A 134 9.48 -4.80 16.65
CA PRO A 134 9.47 -5.37 15.32
C PRO A 134 8.02 -5.68 14.90
N PRO A 135 7.66 -5.41 13.65
CA PRO A 135 6.32 -5.62 13.13
C PRO A 135 6.11 -7.10 12.83
N VAL A 136 5.89 -7.93 13.86
CA VAL A 136 5.73 -9.39 13.71
C VAL A 136 4.32 -9.87 14.01
N ALA A 137 3.41 -8.98 14.40
CA ALA A 137 2.04 -9.36 14.75
C ALA A 137 1.15 -9.36 13.51
N VAL A 138 0.76 -10.54 13.04
CA VAL A 138 -0.10 -10.70 11.87
C VAL A 138 -1.56 -10.82 12.31
N ASP A 139 -2.42 -9.95 11.77
CA ASP A 139 -3.87 -10.02 11.98
C ASP A 139 -4.48 -11.05 11.03
N ARG A 140 -5.22 -12.00 11.61
CA ARG A 140 -5.70 -13.23 10.97
C ARG A 140 -7.12 -13.15 10.43
N GLU A 141 -7.58 -11.94 10.16
CA GLU A 141 -8.88 -11.64 9.56
C GLU A 141 -8.70 -11.46 8.04
N CYS A 142 -9.71 -11.85 7.25
CA CYS A 142 -9.88 -11.43 5.86
C CYS A 142 -11.25 -10.77 5.76
N ARG A 143 -11.31 -9.58 5.16
CA ARG A 143 -12.59 -8.85 5.03
C ARG A 143 -13.15 -9.02 3.62
N PRO A 144 -14.47 -9.20 3.44
CA PRO A 144 -15.06 -9.47 2.12
C PRO A 144 -14.70 -8.44 1.04
N TYR A 145 -14.48 -7.17 1.41
CA TYR A 145 -14.08 -6.14 0.45
C TYR A 145 -12.66 -6.33 -0.09
N GLU A 146 -11.76 -7.01 0.64
CA GLU A 146 -10.38 -7.23 0.22
C GLU A 146 -10.33 -8.14 -1.02
N LEU A 147 -11.18 -9.17 -1.04
CA LEU A 147 -11.39 -10.01 -2.24
C LEU A 147 -12.02 -9.20 -3.38
N GLY A 148 -13.00 -8.34 -3.08
CA GLY A 148 -13.61 -7.47 -4.08
C GLY A 148 -12.59 -6.57 -4.78
N TRP A 149 -11.69 -5.94 -4.01
CA TRP A 149 -10.63 -5.10 -4.57
C TRP A 149 -9.58 -5.90 -5.33
N LEU A 150 -9.22 -7.10 -4.83
CA LEU A 150 -8.32 -7.99 -5.55
C LEU A 150 -8.88 -8.35 -6.93
N LEU A 151 -10.13 -8.84 -6.97
CA LEU A 151 -10.78 -9.19 -8.23
C LEU A 151 -10.89 -7.98 -9.16
N TYR A 152 -11.25 -6.81 -8.63
CA TYR A 152 -11.32 -5.59 -9.43
C TYR A 152 -9.97 -5.20 -10.04
N ALA A 153 -8.89 -5.25 -9.25
CA ALA A 153 -7.55 -4.88 -9.69
C ALA A 153 -7.02 -5.76 -10.84
N TRP A 154 -7.40 -7.05 -10.88
CA TRP A 154 -6.77 -8.02 -11.79
C TRP A 154 -7.71 -8.59 -12.87
N LEU A 155 -9.03 -8.50 -12.73
CA LEU A 155 -9.96 -9.02 -13.75
C LEU A 155 -10.23 -8.05 -14.91
N ALA A 156 -9.93 -6.75 -14.78
CA ALA A 156 -10.20 -5.76 -15.82
C ALA A 156 -9.50 -6.09 -17.16
N THR A 157 -8.40 -6.85 -17.13
CA THR A 157 -7.63 -7.27 -18.30
C THR A 157 -8.13 -8.54 -19.02
N CYS A 158 -9.06 -9.32 -18.45
CA CYS A 158 -9.55 -10.54 -19.11
C CYS A 158 -10.68 -10.31 -20.13
N GLY A 159 -11.17 -9.07 -20.27
CA GLY A 159 -12.34 -8.74 -21.11
C GLY A 159 -12.04 -8.00 -22.43
N GLN A 160 -10.78 -7.67 -22.72
CA GLN A 160 -10.40 -6.85 -23.89
C GLN A 160 -9.56 -7.60 -24.93
N GLY A 161 -9.59 -8.93 -24.90
CA GLY A 161 -9.05 -9.79 -25.96
C GLY A 161 -10.18 -10.42 -26.76
N SER A 162 -10.73 -9.69 -27.73
CA SER A 162 -11.54 -10.23 -28.84
C SER A 162 -11.50 -9.25 -30.01
#